data_AF-A0A923DF82-F1
#
_entry.id   AF-A0A923DF82-F1
#
_cell.length_a   1.000
_cell.length_b   1.000
_cell.length_c   1.000
_cell.angle_alpha   90.00
_cell.angle_beta   90.00
_cell.angle_gamma   90.00
#
_symmetry.space_group_name_H-M   'P 1'
#
loop_
_entity.id
_entity.type
_entity.pdbx_description
1 polymer ?
#
loop_
_entity_poly.entity_id
_entity_poly.type
_entity_poly.pdbx_seq_one_letter_code
_entity_poly.pdbx_strand_id
1 'polypeptide(L)'
;MNRRNTTLWVWAVIIFCGGCTNTRYLTDSKSIERQHDMRAHRAGVNLGDAFLNVINLIISGTLNSGFEVTQSDRAFKRIKIQNESPDSLFINMVTDVVWKETGYCDIMGIALPPKARQKLLVPYPAAYNVYFRTSSSEEEKLEMRTDNKHRIIKLKPGMK
;
A
#
# COMPACT_ATOMS: atom_id res chain seq x y z
N MET A 1 -24.48 39.90 9.22
CA MET A 1 -23.14 39.43 8.79
C MET A 1 -22.99 39.73 7.30
N ASN A 2 -21.99 40.54 6.92
CA ASN A 2 -22.01 41.26 5.63
C ASN A 2 -21.66 40.33 4.46
N ARG A 3 -22.55 40.20 3.46
CA ARG A 3 -22.49 39.23 2.34
C ARG A 3 -21.20 39.32 1.51
N ARG A 4 -20.53 40.48 1.54
CA ARG A 4 -19.26 40.77 0.87
C ARG A 4 -18.03 40.26 1.64
N ASN A 5 -18.12 40.14 2.96
CA ASN A 5 -17.05 39.57 3.78
C ASN A 5 -17.05 38.04 3.67
N THR A 6 -18.21 37.40 3.61
CA THR A 6 -18.30 35.94 3.41
C THR A 6 -17.72 35.50 2.07
N THR A 7 -17.94 36.27 0.99
CA THR A 7 -17.33 35.95 -0.32
C THR A 7 -15.80 36.04 -0.29
N LEU A 8 -15.23 37.05 0.38
CA LEU A 8 -13.78 37.20 0.50
C LEU A 8 -13.12 36.06 1.28
N TRP A 9 -13.78 35.59 2.35
CA TRP A 9 -13.32 34.43 3.11
C TRP A 9 -13.34 33.14 2.29
N VAL A 10 -14.35 32.94 1.44
CA VAL A 10 -14.42 31.76 0.56
C VAL A 10 -13.28 31.77 -0.46
N TRP A 11 -12.98 32.91 -1.07
CA TRP A 11 -11.87 33.02 -2.03
C TRP A 11 -10.50 32.82 -1.37
N ALA A 12 -10.31 33.34 -0.15
CA ALA A 12 -9.08 33.11 0.61
C ALA A 12 -8.85 31.61 0.91
N VAL A 13 -9.89 30.87 1.29
CA VAL A 13 -9.79 29.43 1.56
C VAL A 13 -9.43 28.65 0.29
N ILE A 14 -10.01 28.99 -0.87
CA ILE A 14 -9.72 28.32 -2.14
C ILE A 14 -8.25 28.54 -2.57
N ILE A 15 -7.72 29.75 -2.38
CA ILE A 15 -6.35 30.09 -2.77
C ILE A 15 -5.33 29.48 -1.80
N PHE A 16 -5.60 29.46 -0.49
CA PHE A 16 -4.71 28.85 0.50
C PHE A 16 -4.73 27.31 0.48
N CYS A 17 -5.82 26.69 0.03
CA CYS A 17 -5.92 25.23 -0.10
C CYS A 17 -5.48 24.71 -1.48
N GLY A 18 -5.32 25.58 -2.48
CA GLY A 18 -4.81 25.26 -3.82
C GLY A 18 -3.29 25.08 -3.90
N GLY A 19 -2.66 24.57 -2.84
CA GLY A 19 -1.22 24.36 -2.80
C GLY A 19 -0.73 23.53 -3.98
N CYS A 20 0.33 24.04 -4.64
CA CYS A 20 1.08 23.39 -5.71
C CYS A 20 1.62 22.02 -5.26
N THR A 21 0.78 21.00 -5.30
CA THR A 21 1.23 19.61 -5.33
C THR A 21 1.29 19.22 -6.79
N ASN A 22 2.45 18.78 -7.25
CA ASN A 22 2.62 18.24 -8.58
C ASN A 22 1.83 16.91 -8.64
N THR A 23 0.53 17.01 -8.88
CA THR A 23 -0.48 15.94 -8.85
C THR A 23 -0.45 15.08 -10.11
N ARG A 24 0.71 14.93 -10.74
CA ARG A 24 0.84 14.12 -11.96
C ARG A 24 0.49 12.65 -11.71
N TYR A 25 0.62 12.17 -10.47
CA TYR A 25 0.16 10.84 -10.05
C TYR A 25 -1.34 10.75 -9.70
N LEU A 26 -1.99 11.88 -9.38
CA LEU A 26 -3.43 11.95 -9.08
C LEU A 26 -4.29 12.24 -10.33
N THR A 27 -3.66 12.51 -11.47
CA THR A 27 -4.33 12.84 -12.74
C THR A 27 -4.19 11.75 -13.80
N ASP A 28 -3.38 10.71 -13.55
CA ASP A 28 -3.31 9.53 -14.41
C ASP A 28 -4.49 8.59 -14.12
N SER A 29 -5.44 8.54 -15.06
CA SER A 29 -6.66 7.75 -14.96
C SER A 29 -6.38 6.25 -14.74
N LYS A 30 -5.31 5.72 -15.33
CA LYS A 30 -4.92 4.31 -15.14
C LYS A 30 -4.49 4.02 -13.71
N SER A 31 -3.75 4.93 -13.08
CA SER A 31 -3.31 4.79 -11.69
C SER A 31 -4.46 4.91 -10.69
N ILE A 32 -5.45 5.77 -10.97
CA ILE A 32 -6.67 5.90 -10.16
C ILE A 32 -7.55 4.65 -10.26
N GLU A 33 -7.77 4.12 -11.47
CA GLU A 33 -8.55 2.90 -11.69
C GLU A 33 -7.94 1.71 -10.94
N ARG A 34 -6.60 1.56 -11.00
CA ARG A 34 -5.86 0.57 -10.21
C ARG A 34 -6.11 0.72 -8.72
N GLN A 35 -6.05 1.94 -8.18
CA GLN A 35 -6.30 2.18 -6.75
C GLN A 35 -7.76 1.89 -6.36
N HIS A 36 -8.72 2.16 -7.24
CA HIS A 36 -10.13 1.85 -7.01
C HIS A 36 -10.36 0.35 -6.97
N ASP A 37 -9.77 -0.39 -7.92
CA ASP A 37 -9.88 -1.85 -7.99
C ASP A 37 -9.19 -2.56 -6.80
N MET A 38 -8.02 -2.06 -6.41
CA MET A 38 -7.32 -2.47 -5.19
C MET A 38 -8.10 -2.18 -3.90
N ARG A 39 -8.94 -1.12 -3.89
CA ARG A 39 -9.84 -0.82 -2.77
C ARG A 39 -11.07 -1.73 -2.75
N ALA A 40 -11.64 -2.05 -3.91
CA ALA A 40 -12.77 -2.96 -4.04
C ALA A 40 -12.43 -4.38 -3.54
N HIS A 41 -11.26 -4.89 -3.93
CA HIS A 41 -10.74 -6.17 -3.46
C HIS A 41 -10.29 -6.18 -1.99
N ARG A 42 -10.28 -5.01 -1.31
CA ARG A 42 -9.84 -4.85 0.08
C ARG A 42 -10.94 -5.14 1.11
N ALA A 43 -12.20 -4.96 0.73
CA ALA A 43 -13.33 -4.92 1.66
C ALA A 43 -14.23 -6.17 1.61
N GLY A 44 -14.32 -6.86 0.47
CA GLY A 44 -15.26 -7.97 0.31
C GLY A 44 -14.79 -9.32 0.88
N VAL A 45 -13.49 -9.60 0.84
CA VAL A 45 -12.98 -10.98 1.01
C VAL A 45 -12.75 -11.38 2.48
N ASN A 46 -12.34 -10.45 3.35
CA ASN A 46 -11.97 -10.79 4.73
C ASN A 46 -13.16 -11.02 5.68
N LEU A 47 -14.35 -10.46 5.39
CA LEU A 47 -15.55 -10.68 6.24
C LEU A 47 -16.20 -12.04 5.97
N GLY A 48 -16.29 -12.44 4.70
CA GLY A 48 -16.81 -13.74 4.30
C GLY A 48 -15.96 -14.89 4.86
N ASP A 49 -14.65 -14.81 4.69
CA ASP A 49 -13.72 -15.81 5.24
C ASP A 49 -13.79 -15.89 6.77
N ALA A 50 -13.86 -14.76 7.46
CA ALA A 50 -14.00 -14.75 8.91
C ALA A 50 -15.30 -15.44 9.34
N PHE A 51 -16.42 -15.13 8.67
CA PHE A 51 -17.72 -15.73 8.96
C PHE A 51 -17.74 -17.25 8.70
N LEU A 52 -17.19 -17.71 7.57
CA LEU A 52 -17.07 -19.13 7.24
C LEU A 52 -16.19 -19.88 8.25
N ASN A 53 -15.09 -19.26 8.69
CA ASN A 53 -14.23 -19.85 9.73
C ASN A 53 -14.93 -19.93 11.09
N VAL A 54 -15.79 -18.97 11.45
CA VAL A 54 -16.61 -19.07 12.66
C VAL A 54 -17.61 -20.21 12.56
N ILE A 55 -18.29 -20.36 11.41
CA ILE A 55 -19.22 -21.48 11.18
C ILE A 55 -18.48 -22.82 11.25
N ASN A 56 -17.35 -22.96 10.57
CA ASN A 56 -16.55 -24.18 10.59
C ASN A 56 -16.05 -24.49 12.00
N LEU A 57 -15.67 -23.49 12.80
CA LEU A 57 -15.26 -23.71 14.19
C LEU A 57 -16.40 -24.29 15.04
N ILE A 58 -17.62 -23.78 14.87
CA ILE A 58 -18.81 -24.26 15.59
C ILE A 58 -19.13 -25.70 15.16
N ILE A 59 -19.09 -25.99 13.86
CA ILE A 59 -19.36 -27.32 13.31
C ILE A 59 -18.29 -28.32 13.76
N SER A 60 -17.00 -27.98 13.64
CA SER A 60 -15.88 -28.82 14.09
C SER A 60 -15.92 -29.09 15.59
N GLY A 61 -16.25 -28.09 16.41
CA GLY A 61 -16.44 -28.26 17.85
C GLY A 61 -17.64 -29.15 18.21
N THR A 62 -18.70 -29.14 17.40
CA THR A 62 -19.88 -30.00 17.59
C THR A 62 -19.61 -31.44 17.13
N LEU A 63 -18.87 -31.60 16.03
CA LEU A 63 -18.56 -32.91 15.43
C LEU A 63 -17.26 -33.53 15.97
N ASN A 64 -16.59 -32.87 16.92
CA ASN A 64 -15.28 -33.25 17.46
C ASN A 64 -14.25 -33.54 16.35
N SER A 65 -14.36 -32.82 15.24
CA SER A 65 -13.48 -32.95 14.07
C SER A 65 -12.42 -31.85 14.09
N GLY A 66 -11.31 -32.09 13.39
CA GLY A 66 -10.26 -31.08 13.24
C GLY A 66 -10.81 -29.78 12.64
N PHE A 67 -10.41 -28.64 13.20
CA PHE A 67 -10.71 -27.33 12.63
C PHE A 67 -9.55 -26.89 11.73
N GLU A 68 -9.84 -26.66 10.46
CA GLU A 68 -8.92 -26.05 9.52
C GLU A 68 -9.43 -24.67 9.09
N VAL A 69 -8.54 -23.67 9.17
CA VAL A 69 -8.85 -22.31 8.73
C VAL A 69 -8.89 -22.28 7.21
N THR A 70 -10.08 -22.08 6.64
CA THR A 70 -10.23 -21.82 5.22
C THR A 70 -9.85 -20.36 4.96
N GLN A 71 -8.77 -20.12 4.21
CA GLN A 71 -8.43 -18.79 3.70
C GLN A 71 -8.75 -18.78 2.21
N SER A 72 -9.51 -17.81 1.74
CA SER A 72 -9.64 -17.59 0.30
C SER A 72 -8.28 -17.20 -0.30
N ASP A 73 -8.13 -17.46 -1.60
CA ASP A 73 -6.98 -17.00 -2.37
C ASP A 73 -6.85 -15.49 -2.25
N ARG A 74 -5.82 -15.04 -1.53
CA ARG A 74 -5.58 -13.61 -1.29
C ARG A 74 -5.01 -12.99 -2.55
N ALA A 75 -5.81 -12.21 -3.27
CA ALA A 75 -5.31 -11.41 -4.38
C ALA A 75 -4.30 -10.33 -3.94
N PHE A 76 -4.39 -9.86 -2.68
CA PHE A 76 -3.56 -8.78 -2.16
C PHE A 76 -3.13 -8.99 -0.71
N LYS A 77 -1.95 -8.46 -0.37
CA LYS A 77 -1.40 -8.44 0.98
C LYS A 77 -1.05 -7.01 1.40
N ARG A 78 -1.32 -6.70 2.68
CA ARG A 78 -0.92 -5.43 3.29
C ARG A 78 0.48 -5.57 3.90
N ILE A 79 1.40 -4.72 3.44
CA ILE A 79 2.76 -4.60 3.97
C ILE A 79 2.99 -3.21 4.56
N LYS A 80 4.06 -3.06 5.33
CA LYS A 80 4.55 -1.79 5.85
C LYS A 80 6.00 -1.63 5.45
N ILE A 81 6.35 -0.49 4.87
CA ILE A 81 7.74 -0.09 4.70
C ILE A 81 8.07 0.92 5.78
N GLN A 82 9.20 0.73 6.44
CA GLN A 82 9.68 1.57 7.52
C GLN A 82 11.07 2.08 7.19
N ASN A 83 11.25 3.40 7.29
CA ASN A 83 12.55 4.03 7.24
C ASN A 83 13.20 3.93 8.63
N GLU A 84 14.35 3.27 8.74
CA GLU A 84 15.15 3.23 9.97
C GLU A 84 16.34 4.18 9.95
N SER A 85 16.60 4.89 8.85
CA SER A 85 17.67 5.88 8.74
C SER A 85 17.33 7.24 9.39
N PRO A 86 18.34 8.07 9.68
CA PRO A 86 18.15 9.45 10.10
C PRO A 86 17.72 10.37 8.95
N ASP A 87 17.91 9.96 7.69
CA ASP A 87 17.55 10.73 6.50
C ASP A 87 16.27 10.20 5.83
N SER A 88 15.71 11.01 4.92
CA SER A 88 14.57 10.59 4.09
C SER A 88 15.01 9.56 3.06
N LEU A 89 14.16 8.55 2.82
CA LEU A 89 14.36 7.52 1.81
C LEU A 89 13.46 7.76 0.60
N PHE A 90 14.05 7.66 -0.59
CA PHE A 90 13.33 7.56 -1.85
C PHE A 90 13.29 6.10 -2.27
N ILE A 91 12.10 5.57 -2.52
CA ILE A 91 11.87 4.14 -2.71
C ILE A 91 11.05 3.90 -3.98
N ASN A 92 11.51 2.95 -4.79
CA ASN A 92 10.86 2.41 -5.97
C ASN A 92 10.74 0.90 -5.83
N MET A 93 9.59 0.34 -6.17
CA MET A 93 9.31 -1.09 -6.04
C MET A 93 8.82 -1.61 -7.38
N VAL A 94 9.63 -2.45 -8.00
CA VAL A 94 9.34 -3.05 -9.30
C VAL A 94 8.97 -4.50 -9.11
N THR A 95 7.86 -4.95 -9.70
CA THR A 95 7.37 -6.33 -9.56
C THR A 95 7.47 -7.13 -10.83
N ASP A 96 7.49 -8.45 -10.70
CA ASP A 96 7.28 -9.41 -11.78
C ASP A 96 5.80 -9.61 -12.14
N VAL A 97 4.87 -9.11 -11.31
CA VAL A 97 3.42 -9.29 -11.51
C VAL A 97 2.83 -8.22 -12.41
N VAL A 98 2.22 -8.66 -13.51
CA VAL A 98 1.51 -7.80 -14.47
C VAL A 98 0.09 -7.50 -13.96
N TRP A 99 -0.30 -6.24 -14.05
CA TRP A 99 -1.68 -5.77 -13.91
C TRP A 99 -2.37 -5.72 -15.29
N LYS A 100 -3.33 -6.62 -15.53
CA LYS A 100 -3.99 -6.79 -16.83
C LYS A 100 -2.95 -7.09 -17.93
N GLU A 101 -3.18 -6.60 -19.16
CA GLU A 101 -2.39 -6.97 -20.35
C GLU A 101 -1.19 -6.05 -20.64
N THR A 102 -1.00 -4.93 -19.92
CA THR A 102 -0.08 -3.87 -20.40
C THR A 102 0.79 -3.16 -19.37
N GLY A 103 0.77 -3.50 -18.07
CA GLY A 103 1.70 -2.86 -17.12
C GLY A 103 1.91 -3.61 -15.81
N TYR A 104 3.13 -3.55 -15.27
CA TYR A 104 3.48 -4.15 -13.97
C TYR A 104 2.82 -3.42 -12.79
N CYS A 105 2.61 -4.13 -11.68
CA CYS A 105 2.08 -3.54 -10.42
C CYS A 105 3.18 -2.80 -9.64
N ASP A 106 3.91 -1.93 -10.33
CA ASP A 106 5.03 -1.18 -9.76
C ASP A 106 4.53 -0.07 -8.84
N ILE A 107 5.28 0.18 -7.77
CA ILE A 107 5.03 1.27 -6.82
C ILE A 107 6.25 2.17 -6.82
N MET A 108 6.14 3.31 -7.48
CA MET A 108 7.26 4.22 -7.72
C MET A 108 7.11 5.52 -6.92
N GLY A 109 8.23 6.17 -6.63
CA GLY A 109 8.26 7.53 -6.11
C GLY A 109 7.80 7.68 -4.65
N ILE A 110 7.98 6.65 -3.83
CA ILE A 110 7.72 6.78 -2.39
C ILE A 110 8.82 7.64 -1.77
N ALA A 111 8.44 8.77 -1.17
CA ALA A 111 9.32 9.55 -0.30
C ALA A 111 8.93 9.31 1.16
N LEU A 112 9.81 8.66 1.93
CA LEU A 112 9.56 8.26 3.30
C LEU A 112 10.47 9.03 4.27
N PRO A 113 9.91 9.94 5.10
CA PRO A 113 10.69 10.71 6.06
C PRO A 113 11.45 9.82 7.07
N PRO A 114 12.44 10.38 7.78
CA PRO A 114 13.18 9.67 8.82
C PRO A 114 12.25 9.02 9.84
N LYS A 115 12.52 7.76 10.20
CA LYS A 115 11.74 6.99 11.19
C LYS A 115 10.24 6.79 10.85
N ALA A 116 9.79 7.23 9.68
CA ALA A 116 8.41 7.10 9.26
C ALA A 116 8.10 5.70 8.73
N ARG A 117 6.80 5.38 8.67
CA ARG A 117 6.29 4.12 8.14
C ARG A 117 5.12 4.37 7.20
N GLN A 118 5.08 3.62 6.10
CA GLN A 118 4.00 3.68 5.12
C GLN A 118 3.38 2.30 4.93
N LYS A 119 2.05 2.24 4.97
CA LYS A 119 1.28 1.01 4.71
C LYS A 119 1.01 0.93 3.21
N LEU A 120 1.37 -0.19 2.59
CA LEU A 120 1.10 -0.47 1.18
C LEU A 120 0.19 -1.69 1.07
N LEU A 121 -0.63 -1.71 0.02
CA LEU A 121 -1.33 -2.90 -0.43
C LEU A 121 -0.62 -3.36 -1.69
N VAL A 122 -0.20 -4.61 -1.75
CA VAL A 122 0.57 -5.18 -2.86
C VAL A 122 -0.10 -6.49 -3.32
N PRO A 123 0.07 -6.93 -4.57
CA PRO A 123 -0.40 -8.23 -5.02
C PRO A 123 0.22 -9.38 -4.22
N TYR A 124 -0.51 -10.49 -4.16
CA TYR A 124 -0.08 -11.72 -3.52
C TYR A 124 -0.45 -12.93 -4.39
N PRO A 125 0.48 -13.88 -4.61
CA PRO A 125 1.92 -13.79 -4.38
C PRO A 125 2.61 -12.90 -5.43
N ALA A 126 3.68 -12.20 -5.05
CA ALA A 126 4.46 -11.34 -5.94
C ALA A 126 5.91 -11.23 -5.44
N ALA A 127 6.86 -11.13 -6.36
CA ALA A 127 8.22 -10.71 -6.06
C ALA A 127 8.37 -9.22 -6.41
N TYR A 128 9.16 -8.52 -5.59
CA TYR A 128 9.43 -7.11 -5.77
C TYR A 128 10.92 -6.85 -5.57
N ASN A 129 11.51 -6.14 -6.53
CA ASN A 129 12.80 -5.48 -6.38
C ASN A 129 12.55 -4.09 -5.79
N VAL A 130 12.97 -3.89 -4.54
CA VAL A 130 12.85 -2.63 -3.81
C VAL A 130 14.16 -1.87 -3.94
N TYR A 131 14.15 -0.81 -4.74
CA TYR A 131 15.24 0.14 -4.90
C TYR A 131 15.05 1.29 -3.91
N PHE A 132 16.07 1.62 -3.14
CA PHE A 132 16.00 2.71 -2.18
C PHE A 132 17.32 3.46 -2.04
N ARG A 133 17.22 4.75 -1.75
CA ARG A 133 18.38 5.62 -1.51
C ARG A 133 17.99 6.81 -0.63
N THR A 134 18.98 7.41 0.02
CA THR A 134 18.86 8.76 0.57
C THR A 134 19.29 9.79 -0.48
N SER A 135 19.31 11.06 -0.12
CA SER A 135 19.87 12.12 -0.97
C SER A 135 21.39 12.02 -1.15
N SER A 136 22.08 11.28 -0.27
CA SER A 136 23.53 11.21 -0.15
C SER A 136 24.09 9.80 -0.32
N SER A 137 23.24 8.77 -0.40
CA SER A 137 23.65 7.38 -0.60
C SER A 137 23.49 6.96 -2.06
N GLU A 138 24.29 5.96 -2.44
CA GLU A 138 24.03 5.18 -3.65
C GLU A 138 22.69 4.44 -3.55
N GLU A 139 22.16 4.03 -4.71
CA GLU A 139 20.95 3.23 -4.78
C GLU A 139 21.22 1.77 -4.38
N GLU A 140 20.45 1.30 -3.41
CA GLU A 140 20.50 -0.06 -2.89
C GLU A 140 19.28 -0.84 -3.38
N LYS A 141 19.44 -2.16 -3.54
CA LYS A 141 18.41 -3.07 -4.02
C LYS A 141 18.17 -4.17 -2.99
N LEU A 142 16.91 -4.34 -2.59
CA LEU A 142 16.46 -5.45 -1.75
C LEU A 142 15.36 -6.23 -2.46
N GLU A 143 15.49 -7.55 -2.53
CA GLU A 143 14.41 -8.40 -3.02
C GLU A 143 13.44 -8.73 -1.88
N MET A 144 12.14 -8.57 -2.14
CA MET A 144 11.10 -9.02 -1.23
C MET A 144 10.10 -9.91 -1.95
N ARG A 145 9.60 -10.91 -1.24
CA ARG A 145 8.47 -11.72 -1.70
C ARG A 145 7.27 -11.54 -0.78
N THR A 146 6.08 -11.44 -1.37
CA THR A 146 4.85 -11.19 -0.60
C THR A 146 4.24 -12.47 -0.03
N ASP A 147 4.66 -13.65 -0.48
CA ASP A 147 4.32 -14.97 0.09
C ASP A 147 4.87 -15.18 1.52
N ASN A 148 5.95 -14.50 1.88
CA ASN A 148 6.60 -14.57 3.19
C ASN A 148 5.69 -14.18 4.37
N LYS A 149 5.91 -14.69 5.60
CA LYS A 149 5.12 -14.27 6.78
C LYS A 149 5.33 -12.81 7.19
N HIS A 150 6.45 -12.20 6.77
CA HIS A 150 6.81 -10.84 7.15
C HIS A 150 5.89 -9.80 6.48
N ARG A 151 5.43 -8.84 7.30
CA ARG A 151 4.56 -7.73 6.89
C ARG A 151 5.21 -6.37 7.06
N ILE A 152 6.40 -6.31 7.64
CA ILE A 152 7.14 -5.07 7.89
C ILE A 152 8.52 -5.23 7.25
N ILE A 153 8.85 -4.31 6.35
CA ILE A 153 10.14 -4.22 5.68
C ILE A 153 10.81 -2.96 6.22
N LYS A 154 11.94 -3.15 6.86
CA LYS A 154 12.74 -2.07 7.44
C LYS A 154 13.87 -1.78 6.47
N LEU A 155 14.00 -0.52 6.07
CA LEU A 155 15.01 -0.05 5.14
C LEU A 155 15.94 0.93 5.86
N LYS A 156 17.24 0.75 5.65
CA LYS A 156 18.29 1.67 6.08
C LYS A 156 19.43 1.60 5.05
N PRO A 157 20.19 2.68 4.82
CA PRO A 157 21.39 2.61 4.01
C PRO A 157 22.40 1.61 4.57
N GLY A 158 23.20 1.03 3.69
CA GLY A 158 24.18 -0.02 3.98
C GLY A 158 23.57 -1.41 4.10
N MET A 159 22.36 -1.63 3.59
CA MET A 159 21.76 -2.96 3.46
C MET A 159 22.24 -3.57 2.13
N LYS A 160 23.07 -4.61 2.23
CA LYS A 160 23.51 -5.42 1.09
C LYS A 160 22.69 -6.70 1.00
#